data_AF-A0A1G2ZPY6-F1
#
_entry.id   AF-A0A1G2ZPY6-F1
#
_cell.length_a   1.000
_cell.length_b   1.000
_cell.length_c   1.000
_cell.angle_alpha   90.00
_cell.angle_beta   90.00
_cell.angle_gamma   90.00
#
_symmetry.space_group_name_H-M   'P 1'
#
loop_
_entity.id
_entity.type
_entity.pdbx_description
1 polymer ?
#
loop_
_entity_poly.entity_id
_entity_poly.type
_entity_poly.pdbx_seq_one_letter_code
_entity_poly.pdbx_strand_id
1 'polypeptide(L)'
;MFVWRGLMWCLSLPLLWLGRLAAMWNMPVSVPLLKGAWHLSGDANVAVVALSAIERHASREAAQAQAAAWLATRPSSQLVAYAGLLAVQAEQWEQAQILLARGLELGPDPAGLLELLEVSIPSSDGRDAATTELARRFELRKDLSPPVSKIIHTTLLWNAVFSGRFEEAQRRANWLWSIEDDPSAATTFWVLAKRRGSEDSLDEYLGRIRLTAPQRLFFEAMGLVAVNATDEAREVLAALSEFKPSLANIVRTTLEQKESAE
;
A
#
# COMPACT_ATOMS: atom_id res chain seq x y z
N MET A 1 1.97 -38.81 6.13
CA MET A 1 1.35 -37.55 5.66
C MET A 1 2.38 -36.52 5.17
N PHE A 2 3.54 -36.37 5.82
CA PHE A 2 4.60 -35.43 5.41
C PHE A 2 5.20 -35.68 4.02
N VAL A 3 5.48 -36.94 3.65
CA VAL A 3 6.07 -37.29 2.34
C VAL A 3 5.15 -36.91 1.17
N TRP A 4 3.84 -37.11 1.32
CA TRP A 4 2.84 -36.74 0.31
C TRP A 4 2.74 -35.22 0.12
N ARG A 5 2.74 -34.45 1.22
CA ARG A 5 2.76 -32.97 1.15
C ARG A 5 4.02 -32.45 0.46
N GLY A 6 5.19 -33.01 0.79
CA GLY A 6 6.45 -32.66 0.12
C GLY A 6 6.42 -32.97 -1.38
N LEU A 7 5.90 -34.14 -1.76
CA LEU A 7 5.74 -34.52 -3.16
C LEU A 7 4.81 -33.56 -3.92
N MET A 8 3.64 -33.25 -3.37
CA MET A 8 2.68 -32.33 -3.98
C MET A 8 3.24 -30.90 -4.09
N TRP A 9 4.02 -30.47 -3.09
CA TRP A 9 4.75 -29.22 -3.16
C TRP A 9 5.79 -29.23 -4.30
N CYS A 10 6.61 -30.27 -4.42
CA CYS A 10 7.56 -30.40 -5.53
C CYS A 10 6.87 -30.40 -6.91
N LEU A 11 5.74 -31.10 -7.04
CA LEU A 11 4.94 -31.14 -8.27
C LEU A 11 4.32 -29.78 -8.61
N SER A 12 4.12 -28.92 -7.62
CA SER A 12 3.61 -27.56 -7.84
C SER A 12 4.67 -26.60 -8.39
N LEU A 13 5.97 -26.88 -8.17
CA LEU A 13 7.06 -25.96 -8.49
C LEU A 13 7.10 -25.56 -9.98
N PRO A 14 6.98 -26.48 -10.96
CA PRO A 14 6.97 -26.09 -12.36
C PRO A 14 5.82 -25.12 -12.70
N LEU A 15 4.62 -25.37 -12.16
CA LEU A 15 3.47 -24.50 -12.36
C LEU A 15 3.68 -23.14 -11.69
N LEU A 16 4.26 -23.12 -10.49
CA LEU A 16 4.58 -21.90 -9.76
C LEU A 16 5.59 -21.05 -10.54
N TRP A 17 6.69 -21.64 -10.99
CA TRP A 17 7.74 -20.93 -11.72
C TRP A 17 7.24 -20.43 -13.07
N LEU A 18 6.58 -21.27 -13.87
CA LEU A 18 6.00 -20.86 -15.15
C LEU A 18 4.90 -19.81 -14.95
N GLY A 19 4.07 -19.94 -13.92
CA GLY A 19 3.03 -18.98 -13.58
C GLY A 19 3.59 -17.61 -13.19
N ARG A 20 4.64 -17.57 -12.36
CA ARG A 20 5.36 -16.34 -12.00
C ARG A 20 6.05 -15.71 -13.21
N LEU A 21 6.70 -16.54 -14.02
CA LEU A 21 7.35 -16.13 -15.26
C LEU A 21 6.31 -15.46 -16.16
N ALA A 22 5.21 -16.15 -16.51
CA ALA A 22 4.09 -15.59 -17.26
C ALA A 22 3.53 -14.28 -16.63
N ALA A 23 3.41 -14.21 -15.30
CA ALA A 23 2.92 -13.03 -14.60
C ALA A 23 3.86 -11.81 -14.72
N MET A 24 5.17 -12.02 -14.84
CA MET A 24 6.15 -10.95 -15.07
C MET A 24 6.03 -10.35 -16.47
N TRP A 25 5.72 -11.15 -17.49
CA TRP A 25 5.40 -10.65 -18.84
C TRP A 25 3.91 -10.30 -19.02
N ASN A 26 3.15 -10.17 -17.93
CA ASN A 26 1.74 -9.80 -17.96
C ASN A 26 0.88 -10.72 -18.86
N MET A 27 1.19 -12.03 -18.87
CA MET A 27 0.47 -13.01 -19.69
C MET A 27 -0.72 -13.61 -18.91
N PRO A 28 -1.92 -13.72 -19.52
CA PRO A 28 -3.11 -14.23 -18.84
C PRO A 28 -3.01 -15.71 -18.45
N VAL A 29 -2.12 -16.48 -19.10
CA VAL A 29 -1.83 -17.88 -18.76
C VAL A 29 -1.24 -18.04 -17.34
N SER A 30 -0.75 -16.96 -16.75
CA SER A 30 -0.29 -16.95 -15.36
C SER A 30 -1.37 -17.40 -14.38
N VAL A 31 -2.63 -17.01 -14.60
CA VAL A 31 -3.76 -17.33 -13.72
C VAL A 31 -3.99 -18.83 -13.59
N PRO A 32 -4.27 -19.61 -14.66
CA PRO A 32 -4.50 -21.04 -14.52
C PRO A 32 -3.28 -21.80 -13.97
N LEU A 33 -2.05 -21.38 -14.30
CA LEU A 33 -0.83 -21.98 -13.77
C LEU A 33 -0.70 -21.79 -12.25
N LEU A 34 -0.90 -20.56 -11.77
CA LEU A 34 -0.81 -20.24 -10.34
C LEU A 34 -1.97 -20.86 -9.54
N LYS A 35 -3.18 -20.93 -10.11
CA LYS A 35 -4.30 -21.69 -9.51
C LYS A 35 -3.95 -23.17 -9.35
N GLY A 36 -3.39 -23.79 -10.40
CA GLY A 36 -2.93 -25.19 -10.33
C GLY A 36 -1.85 -25.39 -9.26
N ALA A 37 -0.87 -24.50 -9.20
CA ALA A 37 0.18 -24.52 -8.19
C ALA A 37 -0.39 -24.44 -6.76
N TRP A 38 -1.39 -23.58 -6.53
CA TRP A 38 -2.09 -23.48 -5.24
C TRP A 38 -2.84 -24.78 -4.89
N HIS A 39 -3.59 -25.35 -5.83
CA HIS A 39 -4.34 -26.58 -5.58
C HIS A 39 -3.43 -27.73 -5.14
N LEU A 40 -2.24 -27.84 -5.76
CA LEU A 40 -1.23 -28.84 -5.42
C LEU A 40 -0.53 -28.54 -4.09
N SER A 41 0.02 -27.33 -3.92
CA SER A 41 0.85 -26.99 -2.76
C SER A 41 0.05 -26.72 -1.48
N GLY A 42 -1.09 -26.03 -1.60
CA GLY A 42 -1.79 -25.44 -0.46
C GLY A 42 -1.00 -24.32 0.24
N ASP A 43 -0.02 -23.71 -0.43
CA ASP A 43 0.80 -22.62 0.12
C ASP A 43 0.11 -21.26 -0.05
N ALA A 44 -0.10 -20.55 1.07
CA ALA A 44 -0.80 -19.27 1.10
C ALA A 44 -0.12 -18.19 0.25
N ASN A 45 1.20 -18.19 0.13
CA ASN A 45 1.94 -17.27 -0.74
C ASN A 45 1.57 -17.50 -2.22
N VAL A 46 1.42 -18.76 -2.62
CA VAL A 46 1.01 -19.10 -3.99
C VAL A 46 -0.41 -18.64 -4.25
N ALA A 47 -1.31 -18.79 -3.26
CA ALA A 47 -2.66 -18.24 -3.33
C ALA A 47 -2.66 -16.72 -3.52
N VAL A 48 -1.92 -15.97 -2.70
CA VAL A 48 -1.83 -14.51 -2.81
C VAL A 48 -1.34 -14.07 -4.19
N VAL A 49 -0.27 -14.70 -4.69
CA VAL A 49 0.26 -14.38 -6.04
C VAL A 49 -0.76 -14.70 -7.13
N ALA A 50 -1.51 -15.80 -6.99
CA ALA A 50 -2.58 -16.15 -7.91
C ALA A 50 -3.75 -15.16 -7.88
N LEU A 51 -4.17 -14.71 -6.69
CA LEU A 51 -5.22 -13.69 -6.54
C LEU A 51 -4.81 -12.36 -7.16
N SER A 52 -3.57 -11.93 -6.94
CA SER A 52 -3.01 -10.73 -7.59
C SER A 52 -2.98 -10.85 -9.12
N ALA A 53 -2.70 -12.04 -9.66
CA ALA A 53 -2.78 -12.28 -11.10
C ALA A 53 -4.24 -12.23 -11.62
N ILE A 54 -5.21 -12.75 -10.85
CA ILE A 54 -6.64 -12.69 -11.20
C ILE A 54 -7.13 -11.25 -11.19
N GLU A 55 -6.77 -10.47 -10.17
CA GLU A 55 -7.13 -9.06 -10.07
C GLU A 55 -6.61 -8.27 -11.29
N ARG A 56 -5.37 -8.53 -11.70
CA ARG A 56 -4.75 -7.87 -12.86
C ARG A 56 -5.36 -8.26 -14.21
N HIS A 57 -5.75 -9.52 -14.39
CA HIS A 57 -6.15 -10.05 -15.71
C HIS A 57 -7.65 -10.25 -15.89
N ALA A 58 -8.42 -10.35 -14.82
CA ALA A 58 -9.87 -10.54 -14.87
C ALA A 58 -10.58 -9.33 -14.26
N SER A 59 -10.68 -9.28 -12.94
CA SER A 59 -11.20 -8.13 -12.19
C SER A 59 -10.96 -8.30 -10.70
N ARG A 60 -11.15 -7.23 -9.92
CA ARG A 60 -11.11 -7.28 -8.45
C ARG A 60 -12.21 -8.17 -7.88
N GLU A 61 -13.42 -8.10 -8.44
CA GLU A 61 -14.56 -8.91 -8.02
C GLU A 61 -14.29 -10.39 -8.25
N ALA A 62 -13.65 -10.75 -9.37
CA ALA A 62 -13.23 -12.11 -9.64
C ALA A 62 -12.16 -12.59 -8.63
N ALA A 63 -11.24 -11.72 -8.24
CA ALA A 63 -10.26 -12.04 -7.19
C ALA A 63 -10.93 -12.19 -5.82
N GLN A 64 -11.88 -11.33 -5.45
CA GLN A 64 -12.66 -11.43 -4.21
C GLN A 64 -13.46 -12.73 -4.15
N ALA A 65 -14.18 -13.08 -5.23
CA ALA A 65 -14.94 -14.32 -5.32
C ALA A 65 -14.03 -15.54 -5.20
N GLN A 66 -12.86 -15.52 -5.85
CA GLN A 66 -11.89 -16.59 -5.76
C GLN A 66 -11.30 -16.72 -4.36
N ALA A 67 -10.99 -15.59 -3.70
CA ALA A 67 -10.46 -15.56 -2.34
C ALA A 67 -11.48 -16.16 -1.36
N ALA A 68 -12.76 -15.78 -1.45
CA ALA A 68 -13.83 -16.35 -0.64
C ALA A 68 -13.94 -17.88 -0.81
N ALA A 69 -13.90 -18.37 -2.05
CA ALA A 69 -13.92 -19.80 -2.34
C ALA A 69 -12.70 -20.53 -1.74
N TRP A 70 -11.51 -19.96 -1.80
CA TRP A 70 -10.31 -20.57 -1.21
C TRP A 70 -10.33 -20.54 0.31
N LEU A 71 -10.79 -19.44 0.93
CA LEU A 71 -10.95 -19.33 2.37
C LEU A 71 -11.94 -20.34 2.96
N ALA A 72 -12.96 -20.74 2.20
CA ALA A 72 -13.87 -21.80 2.60
C ALA A 72 -13.21 -23.18 2.67
N THR A 73 -12.11 -23.39 1.92
CA THR A 73 -11.44 -24.70 1.85
C THR A 73 -10.15 -24.78 2.68
N ARG A 74 -9.34 -23.72 2.67
CA ARG A 74 -8.02 -23.67 3.32
C ARG A 74 -7.74 -22.24 3.83
N PRO A 75 -8.34 -21.84 4.96
CA PRO A 75 -8.07 -20.53 5.54
C PRO A 75 -6.62 -20.45 6.05
N SER A 76 -6.02 -19.28 5.90
CA SER A 76 -4.74 -18.90 6.50
C SER A 76 -4.74 -17.40 6.77
N SER A 77 -3.98 -16.96 7.76
CA SER A 77 -3.79 -15.54 8.11
C SER A 77 -3.49 -14.69 6.88
N GLN A 78 -2.51 -15.11 6.09
CA GLN A 78 -2.07 -14.40 4.88
C GLN A 78 -3.16 -14.31 3.79
N LEU A 79 -3.89 -15.40 3.54
CA LEU A 79 -4.98 -15.41 2.55
C LEU A 79 -6.16 -14.54 3.01
N VAL A 80 -6.48 -14.58 4.31
CA VAL A 80 -7.50 -13.73 4.92
C VAL A 80 -7.10 -12.26 4.83
N ALA A 81 -5.83 -11.95 5.14
CA ALA A 81 -5.30 -10.60 5.05
C ALA A 81 -5.40 -10.04 3.62
N TYR A 82 -5.00 -10.81 2.61
CA TYR A 82 -5.12 -10.39 1.21
C TYR A 82 -6.58 -10.18 0.80
N ALA A 83 -7.49 -11.06 1.22
CA ALA A 83 -8.92 -10.86 1.00
C ALA A 83 -9.44 -9.57 1.65
N GLY A 84 -8.94 -9.25 2.85
CA GLY A 84 -9.24 -7.98 3.53
C GLY A 84 -8.71 -6.78 2.76
N LEU A 85 -7.51 -6.86 2.18
CA LEU A 85 -6.95 -5.80 1.35
C LEU A 85 -7.78 -5.59 0.06
N LEU A 86 -8.28 -6.66 -0.55
CA LEU A 86 -9.23 -6.55 -1.66
C LEU A 86 -10.54 -5.87 -1.23
N ALA A 87 -11.01 -6.11 0.00
CA ALA A 87 -12.19 -5.45 0.56
C ALA A 87 -11.94 -3.95 0.83
N VAL A 88 -10.79 -3.58 1.40
CA VAL A 88 -10.32 -2.19 1.55
C VAL A 88 -10.35 -1.46 0.21
N GLN A 89 -9.78 -2.07 -0.84
CA GLN A 89 -9.77 -1.45 -2.16
C GLN A 89 -11.14 -1.30 -2.81
N ALA A 90 -12.12 -2.08 -2.37
CA ALA A 90 -13.52 -1.99 -2.77
C ALA A 90 -14.34 -1.12 -1.80
N GLU A 91 -13.69 -0.43 -0.86
CA GLU A 91 -14.31 0.41 0.18
C GLU A 91 -15.30 -0.36 1.08
N GLN A 92 -15.10 -1.67 1.21
CA GLN A 92 -15.91 -2.56 2.05
C GLN A 92 -15.32 -2.65 3.46
N TRP A 93 -15.36 -1.54 4.19
CA TRP A 93 -14.63 -1.37 5.47
C TRP A 93 -15.04 -2.37 6.55
N GLU A 94 -16.33 -2.63 6.72
CA GLU A 94 -16.84 -3.60 7.69
C GLU A 94 -16.32 -5.01 7.39
N GLN A 95 -16.36 -5.39 6.11
CA GLN A 95 -15.84 -6.69 5.67
C GLN A 95 -14.32 -6.81 5.89
N ALA A 96 -13.56 -5.74 5.66
CA ALA A 96 -12.13 -5.70 5.94
C ALA A 96 -11.83 -5.87 7.44
N GLN A 97 -12.61 -5.24 8.33
CA GLN A 97 -12.47 -5.42 9.78
C GLN A 97 -12.78 -6.86 10.23
N ILE A 98 -13.85 -7.45 9.70
CA ILE A 98 -14.18 -8.86 9.97
C ILE A 98 -13.03 -9.78 9.54
N LEU A 99 -12.45 -9.52 8.37
CA LEU A 99 -11.32 -10.30 7.86
C LEU A 99 -10.06 -10.08 8.71
N LEU A 100 -9.77 -8.86 9.15
CA LEU A 100 -8.67 -8.59 10.05
C LEU A 100 -8.81 -9.39 11.37
N ALA A 101 -9.97 -9.32 12.01
CA ALA A 101 -10.25 -10.06 13.25
C ALA A 101 -10.05 -11.57 13.06
N ARG A 102 -10.60 -12.12 11.97
CA ARG A 102 -10.40 -13.54 11.62
C ARG A 102 -8.94 -13.88 11.33
N GLY A 103 -8.21 -12.98 10.68
CA GLY A 103 -6.80 -13.16 10.35
C GLY A 103 -5.93 -13.29 11.60
N LEU A 104 -6.19 -12.44 12.60
CA LEU A 104 -5.50 -12.47 13.90
C LEU A 104 -5.74 -13.78 14.67
N GLU A 105 -6.92 -14.38 14.55
CA GLU A 105 -7.24 -15.69 15.16
C GLU A 105 -6.51 -16.87 14.49
N LEU A 106 -6.18 -16.76 13.21
CA LEU A 106 -5.55 -17.83 12.43
C LEU A 106 -4.03 -17.96 12.66
N GLY A 107 -3.44 -17.05 13.43
CA GLY A 107 -2.02 -17.07 13.79
C GLY A 107 -1.14 -16.19 12.90
N PRO A 108 0.18 -16.42 12.89
CA PRO A 108 1.14 -15.48 12.32
C PRO A 108 1.01 -15.37 10.80
N ASP A 109 1.30 -14.18 10.28
CA ASP A 109 1.44 -13.90 8.85
C ASP A 109 2.87 -13.45 8.53
N PRO A 110 3.74 -14.35 8.04
CA PRO A 110 5.14 -14.03 7.75
C PRO A 110 5.33 -12.94 6.69
N ALA A 111 4.33 -12.69 5.84
CA ALA A 111 4.43 -11.68 4.80
C ALA A 111 4.10 -10.26 5.30
N GLY A 112 3.51 -10.15 6.49
CA GLY A 112 3.10 -8.88 7.09
C GLY A 112 1.84 -8.28 6.44
N LEU A 113 1.00 -9.08 5.78
CA LEU A 113 -0.22 -8.59 5.13
C LEU A 113 -1.31 -8.25 6.16
N LEU A 114 -1.32 -8.88 7.33
CA LEU A 114 -2.24 -8.50 8.41
C LEU A 114 -1.94 -7.09 8.93
N GLU A 115 -0.67 -6.77 9.12
CA GLU A 115 -0.22 -5.43 9.51
C GLU A 115 -0.55 -4.41 8.43
N LEU A 116 -0.33 -4.79 7.16
CA LEU A 116 -0.73 -3.96 6.03
C LEU A 116 -2.24 -3.72 6.00
N LEU A 117 -3.05 -4.75 6.25
CA LEU A 117 -4.50 -4.63 6.33
C LEU A 117 -4.93 -3.71 7.48
N GLU A 118 -4.34 -3.87 8.67
CA GLU A 118 -4.65 -3.05 9.84
C GLU A 118 -4.37 -1.56 9.57
N VAL A 119 -3.26 -1.24 8.90
CA VAL A 119 -2.91 0.15 8.51
C VAL A 119 -3.81 0.68 7.39
N SER A 120 -4.33 -0.20 6.52
CA SER A 120 -5.13 0.19 5.36
C SER A 120 -6.61 0.41 5.69
N ILE A 121 -7.10 -0.09 6.82
CA ILE A 121 -8.48 0.14 7.27
C ILE A 121 -8.57 1.56 7.84
N PRO A 122 -9.46 2.42 7.30
CA PRO A 122 -9.69 3.74 7.86
C PRO A 122 -10.19 3.63 9.31
N SER A 123 -9.63 4.43 10.20
CA SER A 123 -10.16 4.54 11.57
C SER A 123 -11.55 5.17 11.55
N SER A 124 -12.49 4.62 12.31
CA SER A 124 -13.86 5.14 12.51
C SER A 124 -13.90 6.60 12.93
N ASP A 125 -12.81 7.08 13.52
CA ASP A 125 -12.73 8.41 14.12
C ASP A 125 -12.28 9.45 13.10
N GLY A 126 -11.96 9.05 11.86
CA GLY A 126 -11.44 9.91 10.80
C GLY A 126 -10.10 10.57 11.14
N ARG A 127 -9.48 10.18 12.26
CA ARG A 127 -8.24 10.77 12.78
C ARG A 127 -7.05 9.95 12.33
N ASP A 128 -6.15 10.60 11.61
CA ASP A 128 -4.78 10.12 11.33
C ASP A 128 -4.00 9.70 12.59
N ALA A 129 -4.43 10.11 13.79
CA ALA A 129 -3.79 9.76 15.06
C ALA A 129 -3.77 8.25 15.33
N ALA A 130 -4.86 7.53 15.04
CA ALA A 130 -4.92 6.08 15.27
C ALA A 130 -3.97 5.32 14.33
N THR A 131 -3.99 5.68 13.05
CA THR A 131 -3.07 5.13 12.03
C THR A 131 -1.61 5.47 12.35
N THR A 132 -1.34 6.68 12.85
CA THR A 132 0.00 7.11 13.27
C THR A 132 0.49 6.31 14.47
N GLU A 133 -0.36 6.09 15.48
CA GLU A 133 0.01 5.30 16.66
C GLU A 133 0.25 3.83 16.31
N LEU A 134 -0.59 3.28 15.43
CA LEU A 134 -0.36 1.95 14.87
C LEU A 134 0.97 1.87 14.12
N ALA A 135 1.26 2.86 13.26
CA ALA A 135 2.52 2.92 12.53
C ALA A 135 3.72 3.01 13.49
N ARG A 136 3.63 3.78 14.59
CA ARG A 136 4.68 3.82 15.63
C ARG A 136 4.88 2.47 16.31
N ARG A 137 3.79 1.77 16.64
CA ARG A 137 3.88 0.41 17.21
C ARG A 137 4.59 -0.55 16.25
N PHE A 138 4.32 -0.43 14.95
CA PHE A 138 4.99 -1.24 13.93
C PHE A 138 6.44 -0.82 13.67
N GLU A 139 6.79 0.46 13.78
CA GLU A 139 8.18 0.92 13.66
C GLU A 139 9.13 0.25 14.68
N LEU A 140 8.62 -0.13 15.86
CA LEU A 140 9.39 -0.82 16.89
C LEU A 140 9.69 -2.29 16.56
N ARG A 141 9.01 -2.86 15.56
CA ARG A 141 9.16 -4.26 15.16
C ARG A 141 10.33 -4.42 14.19
N LYS A 142 11.16 -5.43 14.44
CA LYS A 142 12.33 -5.77 13.60
C LYS A 142 12.05 -6.88 12.58
N ASP A 143 10.88 -7.51 12.67
CA ASP A 143 10.46 -8.66 11.88
C ASP A 143 9.55 -8.29 10.70
N LEU A 144 9.26 -7.00 10.50
CA LEU A 144 8.43 -6.55 9.39
C LEU A 144 9.13 -6.80 8.05
N SER A 145 8.34 -7.21 7.06
CA SER A 145 8.81 -7.31 5.69
C SER A 145 9.22 -5.92 5.15
N PRO A 146 10.22 -5.82 4.25
CA PRO A 146 10.65 -4.52 3.72
C PRO A 146 9.53 -3.66 3.13
N PRO A 147 8.56 -4.20 2.37
CA PRO A 147 7.44 -3.40 1.86
C PRO A 147 6.56 -2.81 2.96
N VAL A 148 6.29 -3.59 4.02
CA VAL A 148 5.49 -3.12 5.16
C VAL A 148 6.26 -2.05 5.91
N SER A 149 7.54 -2.30 6.24
CA SER A 149 8.42 -1.32 6.88
C SER A 149 8.44 0.00 6.10
N LYS A 150 8.58 -0.04 4.76
CA LYS A 150 8.50 1.15 3.91
C LYS A 150 7.20 1.92 4.13
N ILE A 151 6.05 1.25 4.06
CA ILE A 151 4.74 1.89 4.25
C ILE A 151 4.66 2.56 5.61
N ILE A 152 5.13 1.91 6.68
CA ILE A 152 5.17 2.49 8.02
C ILE A 152 6.00 3.78 8.05
N HIS A 153 7.22 3.76 7.49
CA HIS A 153 8.07 4.94 7.46
C HIS A 153 7.51 6.07 6.57
N THR A 154 6.86 5.74 5.46
CA THR A 154 6.17 6.72 4.61
C THR A 154 4.97 7.34 5.34
N THR A 155 4.17 6.56 6.05
CA THR A 155 3.04 7.07 6.87
C THR A 155 3.54 8.04 7.95
N LEU A 156 4.59 7.65 8.68
CA LEU A 156 5.17 8.50 9.72
C LEU A 156 5.86 9.75 9.17
N LEU A 157 6.45 9.66 7.96
CA LEU A 157 7.01 10.81 7.24
C LEU A 157 5.92 11.85 6.95
N TRP A 158 4.83 11.44 6.31
CA TRP A 158 3.73 12.35 5.97
C TRP A 158 3.09 12.94 7.23
N ASN A 159 2.90 12.14 8.29
CA ASN A 159 2.44 12.66 9.56
C ASN A 159 3.38 13.74 10.13
N ALA A 160 4.71 13.54 10.05
CA ALA A 160 5.68 14.54 10.50
C ALA A 160 5.63 15.82 9.64
N VAL A 161 5.49 15.69 8.32
CA VAL A 161 5.34 16.82 7.38
C VAL A 161 4.10 17.65 7.71
N PHE A 162 2.92 17.02 7.82
CA PHE A 162 1.67 17.74 8.06
C PHE A 162 1.53 18.26 9.49
N SER A 163 2.19 17.63 10.47
CA SER A 163 2.25 18.13 11.84
C SER A 163 3.31 19.22 12.07
N GLY A 164 4.02 19.64 11.02
CA GLY A 164 5.09 20.65 11.12
C GLY A 164 6.35 20.18 11.88
N ARG A 165 6.53 18.87 12.11
CA ARG A 165 7.73 18.31 12.74
C ARG A 165 8.83 18.08 11.72
N PHE A 166 9.31 19.17 11.14
CA PHE A 166 10.17 19.15 9.95
C PHE A 166 11.55 18.51 10.15
N GLU A 167 12.12 18.57 11.35
CA GLU A 167 13.35 17.83 11.65
C GLU A 167 13.14 16.31 11.60
N GLU A 168 12.01 15.83 12.12
CA GLU A 168 11.64 14.42 12.05
C GLU A 168 11.35 14.01 10.60
N ALA A 169 10.61 14.85 9.86
CA ALA A 169 10.36 14.64 8.45
C ALA A 169 11.66 14.53 7.64
N GLN A 170 12.64 15.40 7.89
CA GLN A 170 13.94 15.36 7.23
C GLN A 170 14.70 14.06 7.54
N ARG A 171 14.73 13.62 8.81
CA ARG A 171 15.38 12.35 9.18
C ARG A 171 14.73 11.16 8.48
N ARG A 172 13.40 11.12 8.45
CA ARG A 172 12.63 10.04 7.80
C ARG A 172 12.81 10.04 6.28
N ALA A 173 12.80 11.22 5.65
CA ALA A 173 13.08 11.38 4.23
C ALA A 173 14.49 10.91 3.88
N ASN A 174 15.52 11.28 4.66
CA ASN A 174 16.89 10.80 4.47
C ASN A 174 16.98 9.27 4.57
N TRP A 175 16.28 8.66 5.52
CA TRP A 175 16.26 7.20 5.66
C TRP A 175 15.63 6.54 4.43
N LEU A 176 14.45 6.99 3.99
CA LEU A 176 13.79 6.46 2.78
C LEU A 176 14.69 6.64 1.54
N TRP A 177 15.28 7.82 1.39
CA TRP A 177 16.18 8.14 0.28
C TRP A 177 17.46 7.30 0.26
N SER A 178 17.92 6.84 1.44
CA SER A 178 19.09 5.96 1.53
C SER A 178 18.81 4.53 1.04
N ILE A 179 17.53 4.16 0.92
CA ILE A 179 17.08 2.83 0.48
C ILE A 179 16.75 2.87 -1.01
N GLU A 180 15.96 3.86 -1.44
CA GLU A 180 15.56 4.03 -2.83
C GLU A 180 15.15 5.47 -3.16
N ASP A 181 15.08 5.78 -4.44
CA ASP A 181 14.57 7.06 -4.95
C ASP A 181 13.04 7.15 -4.70
N ASP A 182 12.64 7.49 -3.47
CA ASP A 182 11.22 7.54 -3.03
C ASP A 182 10.58 8.92 -3.28
N PRO A 183 9.41 8.99 -3.93
CA PRO A 183 8.78 10.27 -4.24
C PRO A 183 8.31 11.03 -2.99
N SER A 184 7.94 10.36 -1.90
CA SER A 184 7.55 11.05 -0.66
C SER A 184 8.75 11.73 -0.01
N ALA A 185 9.93 11.09 -0.06
CA ALA A 185 11.17 11.68 0.40
C ALA A 185 11.59 12.87 -0.47
N ALA A 186 11.55 12.74 -1.80
CA ALA A 186 11.80 13.85 -2.74
C ALA A 186 10.88 15.04 -2.49
N THR A 187 9.56 14.81 -2.37
CA THR A 187 8.59 15.85 -2.05
C THR A 187 8.86 16.48 -0.70
N THR A 188 9.31 15.71 0.30
CA THR A 188 9.70 16.27 1.60
C THR A 188 10.90 17.20 1.47
N PHE A 189 11.93 16.83 0.69
CA PHE A 189 13.06 17.72 0.46
C PHE A 189 12.65 19.03 -0.22
N TRP A 190 11.78 18.94 -1.22
CA TRP A 190 11.18 20.11 -1.87
C TRP A 190 10.38 20.97 -0.89
N VAL A 191 9.50 20.38 -0.06
CA VAL A 191 8.75 21.08 0.99
C VAL A 191 9.69 21.83 1.93
N LEU A 192 10.78 21.20 2.37
CA LEU A 192 11.78 21.82 3.24
C LEU A 192 12.55 22.95 2.54
N ALA A 193 12.79 22.85 1.23
CA ALA A 193 13.41 23.90 0.43
C ALA A 193 12.46 25.09 0.25
N LYS A 194 11.22 24.84 -0.15
CA LYS A 194 10.18 25.87 -0.33
C LYS A 194 9.93 26.65 0.96
N ARG A 195 9.91 25.99 2.13
CA ARG A 195 9.85 26.66 3.44
C ARG A 195 11.05 27.56 3.76
N ARG A 196 12.21 27.31 3.14
CA ARG A 196 13.41 28.14 3.24
C ARG A 196 13.46 29.26 2.19
N GLY A 197 12.40 29.42 1.40
CA GLY A 197 12.29 30.45 0.36
C GLY A 197 12.93 30.06 -0.97
N SER A 198 13.23 28.78 -1.20
CA SER A 198 13.63 28.31 -2.54
C SER A 198 12.43 28.33 -3.49
N GLU A 199 12.69 28.75 -4.73
CA GLU A 199 11.72 28.75 -5.84
C GLU A 199 11.84 27.49 -6.72
N ASP A 200 12.66 26.52 -6.30
CA ASP A 200 12.89 25.28 -7.05
C ASP A 200 11.57 24.56 -7.29
N SER A 201 11.43 24.02 -8.50
CA SER A 201 10.27 23.22 -8.85
C SER A 201 10.34 21.83 -8.21
N LEU A 202 9.19 21.20 -7.95
CA LEU A 202 9.15 19.82 -7.48
C LEU A 202 9.83 18.85 -8.48
N ASP A 203 9.83 19.21 -9.77
CA ASP A 203 10.45 18.41 -10.84
C ASP A 203 11.95 18.21 -10.66
N GLU A 204 12.64 19.20 -10.10
CA GLU A 204 14.08 19.09 -9.83
C GLU A 204 14.37 18.02 -8.78
N TYR A 205 13.47 17.82 -7.82
CA TYR A 205 13.58 16.81 -6.79
C TYR A 205 13.09 15.43 -7.27
N LEU A 206 12.11 15.41 -8.19
CA LEU A 206 11.56 14.18 -8.75
C LEU A 206 12.32 13.66 -9.98
N GLY A 207 13.30 14.38 -10.52
CA GLY A 207 13.86 14.13 -11.87
C GLY A 207 14.39 12.72 -12.15
N ARG A 208 14.69 11.92 -11.12
CA ARG A 208 15.12 10.52 -11.24
C ARG A 208 13.98 9.50 -11.14
N ILE A 209 12.80 9.93 -10.72
CA ILE A 209 11.65 9.10 -10.39
C ILE A 209 10.64 9.19 -11.53
N ARG A 210 10.29 8.02 -12.09
CA ARG A 210 9.25 7.94 -13.12
C ARG A 210 7.87 7.89 -12.48
N LEU A 211 7.17 9.02 -12.51
CA LEU A 211 5.78 9.12 -12.07
C LEU A 211 4.84 9.36 -13.25
N THR A 212 3.62 8.86 -13.13
CA THR A 212 2.52 9.28 -14.01
C THR A 212 2.09 10.72 -13.68
N ALA A 213 1.49 11.43 -14.64
CA ALA A 213 0.99 12.79 -14.41
C ALA A 213 0.06 12.91 -13.18
N PRO A 214 -0.90 12.00 -12.93
CA PRO A 214 -1.75 12.08 -11.74
C PRO A 214 -0.96 11.87 -10.43
N GLN A 215 0.06 11.03 -10.42
CA GLN A 215 0.92 10.85 -9.23
C GLN A 215 1.75 12.10 -8.95
N ARG A 216 2.30 12.73 -9.99
CA ARG A 216 3.04 13.98 -9.87
C ARG A 216 2.17 15.08 -9.27
N LEU A 217 0.98 15.30 -9.84
CA LEU A 217 0.01 16.28 -9.32
C LEU A 217 -0.38 16.00 -7.87
N PHE A 218 -0.54 14.73 -7.50
CA PHE A 218 -0.79 14.33 -6.12
C PHE A 218 0.33 14.76 -5.17
N PHE A 219 1.59 14.46 -5.49
CA PHE A 219 2.73 14.84 -4.65
C PHE A 219 2.91 16.36 -4.57
N GLU A 220 2.70 17.07 -5.67
CA GLU A 220 2.73 18.53 -5.73
C GLU A 220 1.69 19.14 -4.81
N ALA A 221 0.41 18.73 -4.96
CA ALA A 221 -0.66 19.24 -4.11
C ALA A 221 -0.41 18.95 -2.63
N MET A 222 0.03 17.73 -2.29
CA MET A 222 0.36 17.37 -0.89
C MET A 222 1.48 18.25 -0.32
N GLY A 223 2.53 18.53 -1.09
CA GLY A 223 3.60 19.41 -0.64
C GLY A 223 3.17 20.88 -0.51
N LEU A 224 2.31 21.37 -1.40
CA LEU A 224 1.72 22.72 -1.31
C LEU A 224 0.85 22.87 -0.05
N VAL A 225 0.00 21.87 0.23
CA VAL A 225 -0.75 21.80 1.49
C VAL A 225 0.20 21.83 2.67
N ALA A 226 1.31 21.09 2.63
CA ALA A 226 2.29 21.04 3.72
C ALA A 226 2.94 22.41 4.03
N VAL A 227 3.16 23.26 3.03
CA VAL A 227 3.77 24.59 3.19
C VAL A 227 2.77 25.73 3.33
N ASN A 228 1.47 25.44 3.52
CA ASN A 228 0.38 26.42 3.61
C ASN A 228 0.17 27.26 2.33
N ALA A 229 0.59 26.75 1.17
CA ALA A 229 0.30 27.37 -0.11
C ALA A 229 -1.08 26.90 -0.62
N THR A 230 -2.14 27.25 0.11
CA THR A 230 -3.49 26.69 -0.08
C THR A 230 -4.11 27.04 -1.42
N ASP A 231 -3.91 28.26 -1.93
CA ASP A 231 -4.42 28.68 -3.24
C ASP A 231 -3.76 27.88 -4.38
N GLU A 232 -2.43 27.78 -4.37
CA GLU A 232 -1.67 26.95 -5.32
C GLU A 232 -2.09 25.47 -5.21
N ALA A 233 -2.30 24.96 -3.99
CA ALA A 233 -2.76 23.60 -3.77
C ALA A 233 -4.14 23.34 -4.39
N ARG A 234 -5.06 24.32 -4.32
CA ARG A 234 -6.41 24.21 -4.92
C ARG A 234 -6.34 24.18 -6.45
N GLU A 235 -5.44 24.93 -7.07
CA GLU A 235 -5.23 24.90 -8.53
C GLU A 235 -4.75 23.51 -8.98
N VAL A 236 -3.72 22.96 -8.31
CA VAL A 236 -3.21 21.61 -8.61
C VAL A 236 -4.26 20.54 -8.32
N LEU A 237 -5.05 20.69 -7.25
CA LEU A 237 -6.15 19.79 -6.91
C LEU A 237 -7.26 19.79 -7.98
N ALA A 238 -7.57 20.93 -8.59
CA ALA A 238 -8.54 21.02 -9.68
C ALA A 238 -8.06 20.17 -10.88
N ALA A 239 -6.79 20.34 -11.28
CA ALA A 239 -6.19 19.51 -12.33
C ALA A 239 -6.20 18.02 -11.96
N LEU A 240 -5.79 17.66 -10.73
CA LEU A 240 -5.79 16.27 -10.26
C LEU A 240 -7.19 15.64 -10.28
N SER A 241 -8.23 16.43 -9.99
CA SER A 241 -9.63 15.96 -9.98
C SER A 241 -10.09 15.54 -11.38
N GLU A 242 -9.61 16.18 -12.44
CA GLU A 242 -9.91 15.80 -13.82
C GLU A 242 -9.28 14.47 -14.21
N PHE A 243 -8.05 14.20 -13.73
CA PHE A 243 -7.34 12.98 -14.07
C PHE A 243 -7.69 11.78 -13.20
N LYS A 244 -7.81 11.98 -11.87
CA LYS A 244 -7.97 10.90 -10.90
C LYS A 244 -8.72 11.35 -9.64
N PRO A 245 -10.07 11.34 -9.67
CA PRO A 245 -10.91 11.81 -8.56
C PRO A 245 -10.61 11.20 -7.20
N SER A 246 -10.20 9.92 -7.16
CA SER A 246 -9.87 9.23 -5.90
C SER A 246 -8.63 9.80 -5.22
N LEU A 247 -7.58 10.17 -5.96
CA LEU A 247 -6.41 10.83 -5.39
C LEU A 247 -6.72 12.28 -4.99
N ALA A 248 -7.52 12.97 -5.79
CA ALA A 248 -7.98 14.32 -5.46
C ALA A 248 -8.76 14.35 -4.15
N ASN A 249 -9.59 13.33 -3.87
CA ASN A 249 -10.35 13.27 -2.63
C ASN A 249 -9.44 13.21 -1.39
N ILE A 250 -8.32 12.45 -1.47
CA ILE A 250 -7.35 12.38 -0.37
C ILE A 250 -6.78 13.77 -0.08
N VAL A 251 -6.28 14.46 -1.11
CA VAL A 251 -5.71 15.81 -0.97
C VAL A 251 -6.74 16.81 -0.43
N ARG A 252 -7.99 16.73 -0.91
CA ARG A 252 -9.09 17.59 -0.44
C ARG A 252 -9.35 17.40 1.04
N THR A 253 -9.49 16.16 1.50
CA THR A 253 -9.68 15.86 2.93
C THR A 253 -8.50 16.36 3.77
N THR A 254 -7.26 16.20 3.30
CA THR A 254 -6.09 16.73 4.01
C THR A 254 -6.09 18.27 4.08
N LEU A 255 -6.50 18.96 3.01
CA LEU A 255 -6.62 20.42 2.99
C LEU A 255 -7.71 20.90 3.98
N GLU A 256 -8.90 20.29 3.94
CA GLU A 256 -10.02 20.62 4.84
C GLU A 256 -9.67 20.41 6.32
N GLN A 257 -8.96 19.32 6.63
CA GLN A 257 -8.46 19.03 7.98
C GLN A 257 -7.46 20.09 8.46
N LYS A 258 -6.61 20.57 7.55
CA LYS A 258 -5.61 21.58 7.86
C LYS A 258 -6.24 22.95 8.11
N GLU A 259 -7.18 23.35 7.27
CA GLU A 259 -7.95 24.59 7.45
C GLU A 259 -8.80 24.59 8.73
N SER A 260 -9.30 23.42 9.15
CA SER A 260 -10.07 23.28 10.38
C SER A 260 -9.23 23.34 11.67
N ALA A 261 -7.89 23.26 11.55
CA ALA A 261 -6.95 23.27 12.67
C ALA A 261 -6.31 24.65 12.92
N GLU A 262 -6.53 25.61 12.02
CA GLU A 262 -6.09 27.02 12.11
C GLU A 262 -7.20 27.91 12.70
#